data_AF-A0A960JNW4-F1
#
_entry.id   AF-A0A960JNW4-F1
#
_cell.length_a   1.000
_cell.length_b   1.000
_cell.length_c   1.000
_cell.angle_alpha   90.00
_cell.angle_beta   90.00
_cell.angle_gamma   90.00
#
_symmetry.space_group_name_H-M   'P 1'
#
loop_
_entity.id
_entity.type
_entity.pdbx_description
1 polymer ?
#
loop_
_entity_poly.entity_id
_entity_poly.type
_entity_poly.pdbx_seq_one_letter_code
_entity_poly.pdbx_strand_id
1 'polypeptide(L)'
;VWRANRVINFAAGDLGIVPATLAVLLADQWGWNYWACAAAGLTAAVVLGVAAEGLIVRRFFEAPRVLLTVATIGLAQLLGFGALIMPRAWGASPSVRSLPEPFQASIEVGGTVFDGSDMIALVVVPVMLVGLVLSLNRTSLGVAVRASADRSIRALSLGIPVKRLHSLIWTLVTVGAFMALFLTAGTGGLGVGYGTSLGLVLRAIAALVLGRMTHLGVIVFSSVVLGALELAVRFQTGDGALVSPLLALIIVGALLVQRKGISRAARDDTSSWTLASDVRPVPPELASCWEVRAVRVSLVAVGALALAVFPLVLSTGAMLKLGAVLIVASVGVSLVILSGWAGQLSLGQMAFAGMGGAVFAWATQDRSIDPLLAIGLGALAGAAIAVVVGLPALRIRGMYLAVTTLALALAFSNGVLDNGYVDWIPTASFAGDRPP
;
A
#
# COMPACT_ATOMS: atom_id res chain seq x y z
N VAL A 1 -11.52 0.52 -10.11
CA VAL A 1 -11.77 -0.66 -9.25
C VAL A 1 -12.86 -0.43 -8.22
N TRP A 2 -12.73 0.58 -7.34
CA TRP A 2 -13.67 0.81 -6.23
C TRP A 2 -15.14 0.81 -6.66
N ARG A 3 -15.50 1.60 -7.67
CA ARG A 3 -16.89 1.69 -8.14
C ARG A 3 -17.45 0.31 -8.51
N ALA A 4 -16.72 -0.51 -9.25
CA ALA A 4 -17.21 -1.82 -9.70
C ALA A 4 -17.30 -2.88 -8.59
N ASN A 5 -16.32 -2.91 -7.67
CA ASN A 5 -16.16 -4.04 -6.73
C ASN A 5 -16.39 -3.68 -5.25
N ARG A 6 -16.48 -2.39 -4.94
CA ARG A 6 -16.40 -1.85 -3.57
C ARG A 6 -15.22 -2.44 -2.80
N VAL A 7 -14.07 -2.54 -3.49
CA VAL A 7 -12.80 -3.02 -2.95
C VAL A 7 -11.71 -2.01 -3.30
N ILE A 8 -10.86 -1.72 -2.32
CA ILE A 8 -9.68 -0.87 -2.49
C ILE A 8 -8.57 -1.75 -3.06
N ASN A 9 -7.98 -1.32 -4.16
CA ASN A 9 -6.86 -2.03 -4.78
C ASN A 9 -5.55 -1.42 -4.27
N PHE A 10 -4.89 -2.07 -3.31
CA PHE A 10 -3.60 -1.64 -2.81
C PHE A 10 -2.45 -1.88 -3.80
N ALA A 11 -2.63 -2.78 -4.77
CA ALA A 11 -1.66 -2.97 -5.85
C ALA A 11 -1.75 -1.92 -6.96
N ALA A 12 -2.68 -0.95 -6.90
CA ALA A 12 -2.91 -0.03 -8.01
C ALA A 12 -1.64 0.75 -8.44
N GLY A 13 -0.80 1.15 -7.49
CA GLY A 13 0.50 1.78 -7.79
C GLY A 13 1.51 0.77 -8.34
N ASP A 14 1.67 -0.36 -7.65
CA ASP A 14 2.67 -1.38 -8.01
C ASP A 14 2.35 -2.13 -9.31
N LEU A 15 1.10 -2.09 -9.78
CA LEU A 15 0.75 -2.61 -11.11
C LEU A 15 1.46 -1.83 -12.23
N GLY A 16 1.75 -0.54 -12.01
CA GLY A 16 2.51 0.27 -12.96
C GLY A 16 4.02 0.18 -12.80
N ILE A 17 4.53 -0.15 -11.60
CA ILE A 17 5.97 -0.03 -11.31
C ILE A 17 6.80 -1.03 -12.11
N VAL A 18 6.38 -2.29 -12.18
CA VAL A 18 7.10 -3.33 -12.94
C VAL A 18 7.24 -2.99 -14.43
N PRO A 19 6.16 -2.66 -15.18
CA PRO A 19 6.29 -2.28 -16.58
C PRO A 19 7.03 -0.94 -16.77
N ALA A 20 6.93 0.00 -15.82
CA ALA A 20 7.69 1.25 -15.88
C ALA A 20 9.20 1.01 -15.67
N THR A 21 9.57 0.17 -14.70
CA THR A 21 10.94 -0.27 -14.47
C THR A 21 11.50 -0.97 -15.70
N LEU A 22 10.72 -1.86 -16.33
CA LEU A 22 11.12 -2.50 -17.59
C LEU A 22 11.41 -1.46 -18.67
N ALA A 23 10.51 -0.50 -18.89
CA ALA A 23 10.67 0.51 -19.93
C ALA A 23 11.89 1.42 -19.69
N VAL A 24 12.13 1.83 -18.44
CA VAL A 24 13.30 2.63 -18.06
C VAL A 24 14.60 1.84 -18.26
N LEU A 25 14.62 0.58 -17.85
CA LEU A 25 15.82 -0.25 -18.01
C LEU A 25 16.12 -0.58 -19.48
N LEU A 26 15.11 -0.72 -20.35
CA LEU A 26 15.32 -0.89 -21.79
C LEU A 26 15.97 0.35 -22.42
N ALA A 27 15.57 1.55 -21.97
CA ALA A 27 16.21 2.78 -22.41
C ALA A 27 17.66 2.88 -21.92
N ASP A 28 17.87 2.66 -20.62
CA ASP A 28 19.17 2.86 -19.98
C ASP A 28 20.22 1.82 -20.39
N GLN A 29 19.86 0.53 -20.41
CA GLN A 29 20.81 -0.55 -20.66
C GLN A 29 20.97 -0.87 -22.15
N TRP A 30 19.89 -0.77 -22.93
CA TRP A 30 19.87 -1.17 -24.35
C TRP A 30 19.74 0.02 -25.30
N GLY A 31 19.66 1.26 -24.79
CA GLY A 31 19.60 2.46 -25.62
C GLY A 31 18.32 2.56 -26.46
N TRP A 32 17.23 1.92 -26.03
CA TRP A 32 15.97 1.98 -26.77
C TRP A 32 15.40 3.40 -26.77
N ASN A 33 14.78 3.79 -27.89
CA ASN A 33 14.15 5.10 -27.99
C ASN A 33 12.87 5.18 -27.14
N TYR A 34 12.42 6.40 -26.86
CA TYR A 34 11.25 6.67 -26.01
C TYR A 34 10.00 5.88 -26.44
N TRP A 35 9.70 5.84 -27.74
CA TRP A 35 8.50 5.20 -28.28
C TRP A 35 8.54 3.67 -28.20
N ALA A 36 9.71 3.06 -28.41
CA ALA A 36 9.92 1.63 -28.23
C ALA A 36 9.77 1.24 -26.76
N CYS A 37 10.33 2.04 -25.84
CA CYS A 37 10.15 1.83 -24.41
C CYS A 37 8.68 1.99 -24.00
N ALA A 38 7.96 2.98 -24.54
CA ALA A 38 6.54 3.17 -24.31
C ALA A 38 5.71 1.96 -24.79
N ALA A 39 6.00 1.45 -25.98
CA ALA A 39 5.30 0.28 -26.54
C ALA A 39 5.59 -1.00 -25.75
N ALA A 40 6.85 -1.24 -25.37
CA ALA A 40 7.25 -2.40 -24.57
C ALA A 40 6.66 -2.34 -23.15
N GLY A 41 6.71 -1.17 -22.51
CA GLY A 41 6.09 -0.97 -21.20
C GLY A 41 4.57 -1.12 -21.25
N LEU A 42 3.90 -0.61 -22.30
CA LEU A 42 2.46 -0.73 -22.47
C LEU A 42 2.03 -2.19 -22.69
N THR A 43 2.76 -2.93 -23.53
CA THR A 43 2.49 -4.35 -23.74
C THR A 43 2.71 -5.16 -22.45
N ALA A 44 3.80 -4.89 -21.72
CA ALA A 44 4.05 -5.48 -20.40
C ALA A 44 2.93 -5.13 -19.39
N ALA A 45 2.45 -3.89 -19.38
CA ALA A 45 1.34 -3.46 -18.52
C ALA A 45 0.03 -4.19 -18.84
N VAL A 46 -0.29 -4.37 -20.12
CA VAL A 46 -1.48 -5.14 -20.53
C VAL A 46 -1.36 -6.60 -20.09
N VAL A 47 -0.22 -7.24 -20.37
CA VAL A 47 0.04 -8.63 -19.98
C VAL A 47 -0.03 -8.79 -18.46
N LEU A 48 0.62 -7.89 -17.72
CA LEU A 48 0.63 -7.93 -16.26
C LEU A 48 -0.77 -7.71 -15.68
N GLY A 49 -1.58 -6.80 -16.24
CA GLY A 49 -2.95 -6.56 -15.80
C GLY A 49 -3.84 -7.80 -15.99
N VAL A 50 -3.73 -8.45 -17.15
CA VAL A 50 -4.46 -9.70 -17.44
C VAL A 50 -3.97 -10.85 -16.54
N ALA A 51 -2.65 -10.98 -16.34
CA ALA A 51 -2.08 -12.02 -15.50
C ALA A 51 -2.43 -11.84 -14.02
N ALA A 52 -2.30 -10.62 -13.48
CA ALA A 52 -2.66 -10.30 -12.12
C ALA A 52 -4.15 -10.57 -11.85
N GLU A 53 -5.02 -10.19 -12.79
CA GLU A 53 -6.44 -10.49 -12.67
C GLU A 53 -6.73 -11.99 -12.75
N GLY A 54 -6.24 -12.67 -13.78
CA GLY A 54 -6.53 -14.09 -14.02
C GLY A 54 -5.94 -15.03 -12.97
N LEU A 55 -4.71 -14.77 -12.52
CA LEU A 55 -4.00 -15.63 -11.58
C LEU A 55 -4.41 -15.35 -10.13
N ILE A 56 -4.65 -14.09 -9.74
CA ILE A 56 -4.86 -13.78 -8.32
C ILE A 56 -6.30 -13.35 -8.11
N VAL A 57 -6.71 -12.22 -8.68
CA VAL A 57 -7.99 -11.56 -8.38
C VAL A 57 -9.19 -12.45 -8.67
N ARG A 58 -9.21 -13.10 -9.84
CA ARG A 58 -10.33 -13.92 -10.30
C ARG A 58 -10.60 -15.12 -9.40
N ARG A 59 -9.57 -15.64 -8.72
CA ARG A 59 -9.71 -16.74 -7.74
C ARG A 59 -10.48 -16.32 -6.49
N PHE A 60 -10.48 -15.03 -6.15
CA PHE A 60 -11.18 -14.46 -5.01
C PHE A 60 -12.53 -13.81 -5.38
N PHE A 61 -13.07 -14.10 -6.58
CA PHE A 61 -14.33 -13.49 -7.05
C PHE A 61 -15.53 -13.81 -6.14
N GLU A 62 -15.58 -15.02 -5.59
CA GLU A 62 -16.65 -15.48 -4.68
C GLU A 62 -16.33 -15.23 -3.20
N ALA A 63 -15.11 -14.77 -2.90
CA ALA A 63 -14.66 -14.54 -1.54
C ALA A 63 -15.19 -13.21 -0.97
N PRO A 64 -15.18 -13.05 0.38
CA PRO A 64 -15.49 -11.78 1.02
C PRO A 64 -14.59 -10.64 0.51
N ARG A 65 -15.14 -9.42 0.43
CA ARG A 65 -14.46 -8.23 -0.12
C ARG A 65 -13.15 -7.89 0.61
N VAL A 66 -13.07 -8.18 1.91
CA VAL A 66 -11.85 -7.99 2.69
C VAL A 66 -10.74 -8.89 2.19
N LEU A 67 -11.05 -10.15 1.88
CA LEU A 67 -10.05 -11.12 1.43
C LEU A 67 -9.46 -10.69 0.09
N LEU A 68 -10.30 -10.16 -0.82
CA LEU A 68 -9.81 -9.58 -2.06
C LEU A 68 -8.91 -8.37 -1.81
N THR A 69 -9.24 -7.52 -0.84
CA THR A 69 -8.41 -6.37 -0.45
C THR A 69 -7.03 -6.82 0.06
N VAL A 70 -7.00 -7.82 0.94
CA VAL A 70 -5.75 -8.41 1.45
C VAL A 70 -4.95 -9.06 0.31
N ALA A 71 -5.60 -9.75 -0.62
CA ALA A 71 -4.95 -10.30 -1.80
C ALA A 71 -4.28 -9.20 -2.66
N THR A 72 -4.87 -8.00 -2.74
CA THR A 72 -4.21 -6.87 -3.43
C THR A 72 -2.98 -6.35 -2.70
N ILE A 73 -2.93 -6.44 -1.37
CA ILE A 73 -1.72 -6.10 -0.60
C ILE A 73 -0.63 -7.15 -0.88
N GLY A 74 -0.98 -8.44 -0.90
CA GLY A 74 -0.05 -9.51 -1.29
C GLY A 74 0.48 -9.31 -2.71
N LEU A 75 -0.39 -8.96 -3.65
CA LEU A 75 -0.01 -8.62 -5.02
C LEU A 75 0.93 -7.40 -5.08
N ALA A 76 0.65 -6.34 -4.32
CA ALA A 76 1.53 -5.18 -4.20
C ALA A 76 2.95 -5.58 -3.76
N GLN A 77 3.07 -6.46 -2.77
CA GLN A 77 4.36 -6.96 -2.28
C GLN A 77 5.09 -7.82 -3.33
N LEU A 78 4.38 -8.69 -4.04
CA LEU A 78 4.96 -9.49 -5.13
C LEU A 78 5.49 -8.61 -6.26
N LEU A 79 4.75 -7.57 -6.64
CA LEU A 79 5.14 -6.62 -7.67
C LEU A 79 6.30 -5.73 -7.22
N GLY A 80 6.27 -5.25 -5.98
CA GLY A 80 7.38 -4.50 -5.39
C GLY A 80 8.67 -5.33 -5.31
N PHE A 81 8.56 -6.61 -4.98
CA PHE A 81 9.69 -7.54 -5.03
C PHE A 81 10.20 -7.74 -6.45
N GLY A 82 9.29 -7.86 -7.43
CA GLY A 82 9.62 -7.89 -8.85
C GLY A 82 10.40 -6.65 -9.29
N ALA A 83 9.97 -5.46 -8.88
CA ALA A 83 10.64 -4.18 -9.18
C ALA A 83 12.02 -4.04 -8.53
N LEU A 84 12.27 -4.77 -7.44
CA LEU A 84 13.54 -4.78 -6.72
C LEU A 84 14.52 -5.83 -7.29
N ILE A 85 14.03 -6.96 -7.78
CA ILE A 85 14.85 -8.01 -8.42
C ILE A 85 15.18 -7.68 -9.87
N MET A 86 14.22 -7.15 -10.63
CA MET A 86 14.37 -6.94 -12.08
C MET A 86 15.64 -6.13 -12.44
N PRO A 87 15.97 -5.00 -11.78
CA PRO A 87 17.20 -4.27 -12.06
C PRO A 87 18.45 -5.10 -11.74
N ARG A 88 18.45 -5.81 -10.61
CA ARG A 88 19.58 -6.66 -10.19
C ARG A 88 19.83 -7.81 -11.15
N ALA A 89 18.77 -8.40 -11.71
CA ALA A 89 18.87 -9.44 -12.72
C ALA A 89 19.56 -8.95 -14.01
N TRP A 90 19.53 -7.64 -14.27
CA TRP A 90 20.25 -6.99 -15.38
C TRP A 90 21.54 -6.30 -14.94
N GLY A 91 22.05 -6.60 -13.74
CA GLY A 91 23.29 -5.99 -13.21
C GLY A 91 23.16 -4.49 -12.88
N ALA A 92 21.94 -3.94 -12.85
CA ALA A 92 21.70 -2.55 -12.49
C ALA A 92 21.64 -2.37 -10.96
N SER A 93 22.33 -1.33 -10.48
CA SER A 93 22.25 -0.89 -9.10
C SER A 93 21.00 -0.01 -8.88
N PRO A 94 20.44 0.03 -7.65
CA PRO A 94 19.35 0.93 -7.31
C PRO A 94 19.77 2.38 -7.56
N SER A 95 19.06 3.09 -8.44
CA SER A 95 19.33 4.48 -8.77
C SER A 95 18.08 5.15 -9.34
N VAL A 96 18.03 6.48 -9.25
CA VAL A 96 17.04 7.26 -9.98
C VAL A 96 17.48 7.30 -11.44
N ARG A 97 16.59 6.92 -12.35
CA ARG A 97 16.87 6.84 -13.79
C ARG A 97 15.75 7.53 -14.57
N SER A 98 16.11 8.30 -15.59
CA SER A 98 15.17 9.00 -16.46
C SER A 98 15.03 8.30 -17.82
N LEU A 99 13.95 8.60 -18.53
CA LEU A 99 13.78 8.19 -19.92
C LEU A 99 14.44 9.20 -20.87
N PRO A 100 14.87 8.75 -22.07
CA PRO A 100 15.30 9.66 -23.13
C PRO A 100 14.15 10.56 -23.54
N GLU A 101 14.47 11.77 -23.99
CA GLU A 101 13.45 12.72 -24.44
C GLU A 101 12.67 12.16 -25.66
N PRO A 102 11.34 12.36 -25.70
CA PRO A 102 10.51 11.91 -26.82
C PRO A 102 10.82 12.68 -28.12
N PHE A 103 11.23 13.94 -28.00
CA PHE A 103 11.61 14.84 -29.08
C PHE A 103 12.47 15.97 -28.50
N GLN A 104 13.42 16.47 -29.30
CA GLN A 104 14.33 17.56 -28.92
C GLN A 104 13.61 18.91 -29.06
N ALA A 105 12.85 19.30 -28.04
CA ALA A 105 12.27 20.64 -27.93
C ALA A 105 12.27 21.06 -26.47
N SER A 106 12.67 22.30 -26.21
CA SER A 106 12.62 22.90 -24.89
C SER A 106 12.01 24.30 -24.95
N ILE A 107 11.26 24.65 -23.91
CA ILE A 107 10.62 25.96 -23.74
C ILE A 107 11.03 26.49 -22.38
N GLU A 108 11.61 27.68 -22.34
CA GLU A 108 11.94 28.36 -21.08
C GLU A 108 10.79 29.29 -20.67
N VAL A 109 10.25 29.09 -19.47
CA VAL A 109 9.23 29.98 -18.88
C VAL A 109 9.66 30.32 -17.45
N GLY A 110 9.85 31.62 -17.17
CA GLY A 110 10.14 32.09 -15.81
C GLY A 110 11.44 31.55 -15.20
N GLY A 111 12.44 31.22 -16.02
CA GLY A 111 13.72 30.65 -15.58
C GLY A 111 13.70 29.14 -15.34
N THR A 112 12.59 28.47 -15.64
CA THR A 112 12.48 27.00 -15.67
C THR A 112 12.40 26.51 -17.10
N VAL A 113 13.23 25.52 -17.46
CA VAL A 113 13.23 24.87 -18.77
C VAL A 113 12.26 23.69 -18.72
N PHE A 114 11.32 23.67 -19.65
CA PHE A 114 10.39 22.57 -19.88
C PHE A 114 10.84 21.78 -21.09
N ASP A 115 11.16 20.51 -20.90
CA ASP A 115 11.68 19.64 -21.97
C ASP A 115 10.54 18.90 -22.68
N GLY A 116 10.87 18.18 -23.76
CA GLY A 116 9.89 17.41 -24.54
C GLY A 116 9.11 16.39 -23.68
N SER A 117 9.73 15.88 -22.61
CA SER A 117 9.09 15.01 -21.61
C SER A 117 7.99 15.72 -20.81
N ASP A 118 8.18 16.99 -20.46
CA ASP A 118 7.15 17.78 -19.76
C ASP A 118 5.99 18.11 -20.71
N MET A 119 6.31 18.46 -21.95
CA MET A 119 5.32 18.76 -22.99
C MET A 119 4.43 17.54 -23.30
N ILE A 120 5.02 16.34 -23.44
CA ILE A 120 4.22 15.13 -23.68
C ILE A 120 3.36 14.78 -22.46
N ALA A 121 3.87 14.96 -21.24
CA ALA A 121 3.09 14.74 -20.03
C ALA A 121 1.91 15.72 -19.93
N LEU A 122 2.12 17.00 -20.26
CA LEU A 122 1.11 18.05 -20.28
C LEU A 122 -0.05 17.76 -21.24
N VAL A 123 0.20 17.04 -22.34
CA VAL A 123 -0.83 16.67 -23.33
C VAL A 123 -1.45 15.31 -23.00
N VAL A 124 -0.64 14.29 -22.74
CA VAL A 124 -1.11 12.91 -22.58
C VAL A 124 -1.94 12.75 -21.30
N VAL A 125 -1.55 13.38 -20.19
CA VAL A 125 -2.28 13.24 -18.91
C VAL A 125 -3.72 13.76 -19.02
N PRO A 126 -4.00 15.00 -19.50
CA PRO A 126 -5.37 15.47 -19.71
C PRO A 126 -6.15 14.64 -20.72
N VAL A 127 -5.53 14.23 -21.83
CA VAL A 127 -6.20 13.39 -22.85
C VAL A 127 -6.62 12.04 -22.25
N MET A 128 -5.74 11.40 -21.47
CA MET A 128 -6.08 10.16 -20.77
C MET A 128 -7.20 10.36 -19.74
N LEU A 129 -7.17 11.44 -18.97
CA LEU A 129 -8.22 11.75 -17.98
C LEU A 129 -9.57 12.00 -18.66
N VAL A 130 -9.60 12.84 -19.69
CA VAL A 130 -10.82 13.13 -20.46
C VAL A 130 -11.34 11.87 -21.14
N GLY A 131 -10.45 11.09 -21.77
CA GLY A 131 -10.79 9.81 -22.38
C GLY A 131 -11.41 8.83 -21.37
N LEU A 132 -10.85 8.73 -20.17
CA LEU A 132 -11.39 7.90 -19.10
C LEU A 132 -12.77 8.40 -18.63
N VAL A 133 -12.93 9.70 -18.41
CA VAL A 133 -14.20 10.31 -17.98
C VAL A 133 -15.29 10.10 -19.04
N LEU A 134 -14.98 10.34 -20.31
CA LEU A 134 -15.90 10.11 -21.42
C LEU A 134 -16.23 8.63 -21.56
N SER A 135 -15.24 7.74 -21.49
CA SER A 135 -15.46 6.29 -21.52
C SER A 135 -16.41 5.87 -20.40
N LEU A 136 -16.18 6.31 -19.16
CA LEU A 136 -17.02 5.95 -18.03
C LEU A 136 -18.43 6.56 -18.10
N ASN A 137 -18.61 7.75 -18.68
CA ASN A 137 -19.91 8.42 -18.68
C ASN A 137 -20.76 8.15 -19.93
N ARG A 138 -20.12 8.03 -21.11
CA ARG A 138 -20.78 8.02 -22.42
C ARG A 138 -20.84 6.64 -23.08
N THR A 139 -20.10 5.63 -22.61
CA THR A 139 -20.05 4.31 -23.27
C THR A 139 -20.84 3.22 -22.55
N SER A 140 -21.12 2.13 -23.26
CA SER A 140 -21.75 0.91 -22.72
C SER A 140 -20.92 0.26 -21.62
N LEU A 141 -19.58 0.33 -21.72
CA LEU A 141 -18.67 -0.09 -20.66
C LEU A 141 -18.97 0.70 -19.37
N GLY A 142 -19.11 2.02 -19.47
CA GLY A 142 -19.46 2.88 -18.34
C GLY A 142 -20.79 2.51 -17.68
N VAL A 143 -21.79 2.16 -18.48
CA VAL A 143 -23.09 1.64 -17.99
C VAL A 143 -22.90 0.31 -17.27
N ALA A 144 -22.14 -0.62 -17.84
CA ALA A 144 -21.86 -1.92 -17.24
C ALA A 144 -21.10 -1.81 -15.91
N VAL A 145 -20.12 -0.89 -15.81
CA VAL A 145 -19.39 -0.60 -14.57
C VAL A 145 -20.33 -0.09 -13.48
N ARG A 146 -21.24 0.83 -13.82
CA ARG A 146 -22.26 1.34 -12.88
C ARG A 146 -23.25 0.26 -12.46
N ALA A 147 -23.70 -0.59 -13.38
CA ALA A 147 -24.59 -1.69 -13.05
C ALA A 147 -23.94 -2.71 -12.10
N SER A 148 -22.66 -3.05 -12.34
CA SER A 148 -21.90 -3.96 -11.45
C SER A 148 -21.67 -3.34 -10.06
N ALA A 149 -21.49 -2.02 -9.99
CA ALA A 149 -21.29 -1.26 -8.75
C ALA A 149 -22.47 -1.34 -7.76
N ASP A 150 -23.68 -1.41 -8.31
CA ASP A 150 -24.90 -1.51 -7.50
C ASP A 150 -25.03 -2.91 -6.93
N ARG A 151 -25.13 -3.93 -7.80
CA ARG A 151 -25.12 -5.35 -7.41
C ARG A 151 -24.59 -6.21 -8.56
N SER A 152 -23.36 -6.71 -8.42
CA SER A 152 -22.72 -7.62 -9.38
C SER A 152 -23.57 -8.85 -9.73
N ILE A 153 -24.24 -9.46 -8.74
CA ILE A 153 -25.14 -10.62 -8.94
C ILE A 153 -26.36 -10.24 -9.81
N ARG A 154 -26.95 -9.06 -9.60
CA ARG A 154 -28.09 -8.59 -10.41
C ARG A 154 -27.64 -8.18 -11.82
N ALA A 155 -26.45 -7.60 -11.96
CA ALA A 155 -25.87 -7.29 -13.26
C ALA A 155 -25.65 -8.56 -14.11
N LEU A 156 -25.20 -9.66 -13.47
CA LEU A 156 -25.09 -10.97 -14.11
C LEU A 156 -26.45 -11.49 -14.61
N SER A 157 -27.52 -11.35 -13.84
CA SER A 157 -28.87 -11.75 -14.30
C SER A 157 -29.40 -10.95 -15.50
N LEU A 158 -28.85 -9.75 -15.74
CA LEU A 158 -29.16 -8.91 -16.90
C LEU A 158 -28.25 -9.21 -18.11
N GLY A 159 -27.45 -10.28 -18.06
CA GLY A 159 -26.55 -10.70 -19.14
C GLY A 159 -25.24 -9.91 -19.23
N ILE A 160 -24.93 -9.04 -18.27
CA ILE A 160 -23.67 -8.29 -18.26
C ILE A 160 -22.52 -9.26 -17.92
N PRO A 161 -21.48 -9.38 -18.77
CA PRO A 161 -20.38 -10.30 -18.54
C PRO A 161 -19.42 -9.74 -17.47
N VAL A 162 -19.85 -9.74 -16.20
CA VAL A 162 -19.12 -9.13 -15.06
C VAL A 162 -17.68 -9.64 -14.96
N LYS A 163 -17.43 -10.92 -15.25
CA LYS A 163 -16.07 -11.49 -15.25
C LYS A 163 -15.15 -10.80 -16.28
N ARG A 164 -15.60 -10.65 -17.54
CA ARG A 164 -14.83 -9.95 -18.59
C ARG A 164 -14.68 -8.46 -18.30
N LEU A 165 -15.74 -7.85 -17.76
CA LEU A 165 -15.73 -6.46 -17.34
C LEU A 165 -14.66 -6.22 -16.27
N HIS A 166 -14.50 -7.14 -15.31
CA HIS A 166 -13.47 -7.06 -14.29
C HIS A 166 -12.07 -7.15 -14.89
N SER A 167 -11.79 -8.15 -15.76
CA SER A 167 -10.51 -8.25 -16.46
C SER A 167 -10.16 -6.94 -17.18
N LEU A 168 -11.13 -6.36 -17.90
CA LEU A 168 -10.92 -5.09 -18.61
C LEU A 168 -10.60 -3.93 -17.66
N ILE A 169 -11.33 -3.80 -16.55
CA ILE A 169 -11.08 -2.74 -15.54
C ILE A 169 -9.68 -2.90 -14.94
N TRP A 170 -9.25 -4.13 -14.64
CA TRP A 170 -7.93 -4.40 -14.08
C TRP A 170 -6.83 -4.05 -15.06
N THR A 171 -6.95 -4.45 -16.33
CA THR A 171 -6.02 -4.06 -17.38
C THR A 171 -5.96 -2.54 -17.55
N LEU A 172 -7.10 -1.85 -17.57
CA LEU A 172 -7.15 -0.39 -17.69
C LEU A 172 -6.45 0.32 -16.52
N VAL A 173 -6.58 -0.24 -15.32
CA VAL A 173 -5.90 0.28 -14.12
C VAL A 173 -4.39 0.08 -14.22
N THR A 174 -3.93 -1.10 -14.66
CA THR A 174 -2.51 -1.37 -14.86
C THR A 174 -1.90 -0.47 -15.94
N VAL A 175 -2.60 -0.28 -17.06
CA VAL A 175 -2.17 0.64 -18.13
C VAL A 175 -2.13 2.08 -17.62
N GLY A 176 -3.15 2.53 -16.88
CA GLY A 176 -3.16 3.87 -16.29
C GLY A 176 -2.02 4.08 -15.29
N ALA A 177 -1.74 3.09 -14.44
CA ALA A 177 -0.64 3.13 -13.48
C ALA A 177 0.73 3.14 -14.17
N PHE A 178 0.90 2.33 -15.21
CA PHE A 178 2.09 2.34 -16.05
C PHE A 178 2.31 3.72 -16.68
N MET A 179 1.29 4.28 -17.33
CA MET A 179 1.39 5.59 -17.98
C MET A 179 1.75 6.70 -16.99
N ALA A 180 1.16 6.69 -15.79
CA ALA A 180 1.51 7.66 -14.75
C ALA A 180 3.00 7.57 -14.37
N LEU A 181 3.51 6.36 -14.15
CA LEU A 181 4.91 6.16 -13.76
C LEU A 181 5.90 6.34 -14.91
N PHE A 182 5.52 5.97 -16.12
CA PHE A 182 6.31 6.18 -17.33
C PHE A 182 6.50 7.67 -17.63
N LEU A 183 5.43 8.47 -17.53
CA LEU A 183 5.52 9.92 -17.67
C LEU A 183 6.29 10.58 -16.51
N THR A 184 6.16 10.04 -15.29
CA THR A 184 6.98 10.49 -14.15
C THR A 184 8.47 10.23 -14.40
N ALA A 185 8.80 9.06 -14.98
CA ALA A 185 10.18 8.71 -15.33
C ALA A 185 10.79 9.66 -16.38
N GLY A 186 9.98 10.22 -17.28
CA GLY A 186 10.44 11.20 -18.27
C GLY A 186 10.67 12.60 -17.70
N THR A 187 9.91 13.01 -16.69
CA THR A 187 9.91 14.39 -16.16
C THR A 187 10.84 14.59 -14.96
N GLY A 188 10.88 13.63 -14.03
CA GLY A 188 11.68 13.74 -12.79
C GLY A 188 12.53 12.50 -12.48
N GLY A 189 12.57 11.54 -13.40
CA GLY A 189 13.17 10.24 -13.18
C GLY A 189 12.30 9.31 -12.32
N LEU A 190 12.63 8.03 -12.37
CA LEU A 190 11.99 6.98 -11.58
C LEU A 190 13.04 6.30 -10.72
N GLY A 191 12.73 6.12 -9.44
CA GLY A 191 13.55 5.29 -8.57
C GLY A 191 13.46 3.83 -9.02
N VAL A 192 14.51 3.32 -9.65
CA VAL A 192 14.63 1.91 -10.06
C VAL A 192 15.39 1.14 -8.98
N GLY A 193 14.88 -0.03 -8.59
CA GLY A 193 15.49 -0.86 -7.55
C GLY A 193 15.16 -0.45 -6.12
N TYR A 194 14.29 0.55 -5.95
CA TYR A 194 13.63 0.88 -4.67
C TYR A 194 12.32 0.07 -4.57
N GLY A 195 11.95 -0.35 -3.35
CA GLY A 195 10.83 -1.25 -3.10
C GLY A 195 9.43 -0.63 -3.26
N THR A 196 8.45 -1.23 -2.57
CA THR A 196 6.99 -1.00 -2.72
C THR A 196 6.54 0.46 -2.72
N SER A 197 5.57 0.77 -3.59
CA SER A 197 5.02 2.10 -3.80
C SER A 197 3.82 2.46 -2.91
N LEU A 198 3.75 1.94 -1.67
CA LEU A 198 2.62 2.18 -0.76
C LEU A 198 2.30 3.68 -0.55
N GLY A 199 3.31 4.55 -0.69
CA GLY A 199 3.10 6.00 -0.72
C GLY A 199 2.25 6.49 -1.89
N LEU A 200 2.37 5.93 -3.10
CA LEU A 200 1.53 6.31 -4.25
C LEU A 200 0.06 5.98 -4.00
N VAL A 201 -0.18 4.84 -3.36
CA VAL A 201 -1.53 4.39 -3.01
C VAL A 201 -2.17 5.34 -2.00
N LEU A 202 -1.40 5.84 -1.02
CA LEU A 202 -1.90 6.83 -0.06
C LEU A 202 -2.43 8.09 -0.75
N ARG A 203 -1.70 8.63 -1.75
CA ARG A 203 -2.10 9.81 -2.53
C ARG A 203 -3.43 9.57 -3.26
N ALA A 204 -3.54 8.42 -3.92
CA ALA A 204 -4.76 8.04 -4.61
C ALA A 204 -5.94 7.87 -3.65
N ILE A 205 -5.70 7.28 -2.47
CA ILE A 205 -6.72 7.10 -1.44
C ILE A 205 -7.15 8.46 -0.86
N ALA A 206 -6.24 9.41 -0.64
CA ALA A 206 -6.59 10.74 -0.16
C ALA A 206 -7.58 11.45 -1.09
N ALA A 207 -7.31 11.47 -2.39
CA ALA A 207 -8.22 12.03 -3.38
C ALA A 207 -9.57 11.28 -3.42
N LEU A 208 -9.53 9.95 -3.28
CA LEU A 208 -10.73 9.11 -3.30
C LEU A 208 -11.62 9.39 -2.08
N VAL A 209 -11.03 9.55 -0.89
CA VAL A 209 -11.73 9.90 0.35
C VAL A 209 -12.37 11.27 0.26
N LEU A 210 -11.67 12.29 -0.26
CA LEU A 210 -12.22 13.63 -0.47
C LEU A 210 -13.45 13.60 -1.40
N GLY A 211 -13.40 12.79 -2.45
CA GLY A 211 -14.53 12.57 -3.35
C GLY A 211 -15.58 11.56 -2.87
N ARG A 212 -15.58 11.18 -1.59
CA ARG A 212 -16.52 10.21 -0.97
C ARG A 212 -16.58 8.87 -1.72
N MET A 213 -15.46 8.47 -2.33
CA MET A 213 -15.30 7.26 -3.14
C MET A 213 -16.25 7.13 -4.36
N THR A 214 -17.05 8.16 -4.68
CA THR A 214 -18.16 8.07 -5.64
C THR A 214 -18.18 9.21 -6.65
N HIS A 215 -17.83 10.43 -6.24
CA HIS A 215 -17.90 11.63 -7.08
C HIS A 215 -16.64 11.80 -7.93
N LEU A 216 -16.64 11.26 -9.15
CA LEU A 216 -15.48 11.27 -10.05
C LEU A 216 -14.88 12.67 -10.27
N GLY A 217 -15.71 13.70 -10.49
CA GLY A 217 -15.23 15.06 -10.71
C GLY A 217 -14.47 15.63 -9.50
N VAL A 218 -14.99 15.40 -8.29
CA VAL A 218 -14.33 15.82 -7.05
C VAL A 218 -13.03 15.05 -6.84
N ILE A 219 -12.99 13.76 -7.18
CA ILE A 219 -11.77 12.94 -7.10
C ILE A 219 -10.69 13.51 -8.01
N VAL A 220 -11.02 13.77 -9.29
CA VAL A 220 -10.05 14.31 -10.26
C VAL A 220 -9.55 15.68 -9.80
N PHE A 221 -10.45 16.58 -9.40
CA PHE A 221 -10.07 17.89 -8.88
C PHE A 221 -9.18 17.77 -7.64
N SER A 222 -9.57 16.92 -6.67
CA SER A 222 -8.79 16.69 -5.45
C SER A 222 -7.42 16.10 -5.75
N SER A 223 -7.29 15.19 -6.72
CA SER A 223 -6.00 14.62 -7.12
C SER A 223 -5.04 15.70 -7.65
N VAL A 224 -5.54 16.63 -8.47
CA VAL A 224 -4.74 17.75 -8.99
C VAL A 224 -4.32 18.68 -7.85
N VAL A 225 -5.26 19.06 -6.99
CA VAL A 225 -4.98 19.93 -5.82
C VAL A 225 -3.97 19.28 -4.87
N LEU A 226 -4.13 17.99 -4.56
CA LEU A 226 -3.20 17.24 -3.71
C LEU A 226 -1.81 17.09 -4.34
N GLY A 227 -1.74 16.90 -5.66
CA GLY A 227 -0.47 16.88 -6.39
C GLY A 227 0.26 18.23 -6.35
N ALA A 228 -0.47 19.33 -6.59
CA ALA A 228 0.07 20.67 -6.46
C ALA A 228 0.53 20.98 -5.03
N LEU A 229 -0.24 20.55 -4.03
CA LEU A 229 0.11 20.70 -2.62
C LEU A 229 1.37 19.91 -2.26
N GLU A 230 1.51 18.68 -2.75
CA GLU A 230 2.74 17.90 -2.57
C GLU A 230 3.95 18.60 -3.17
N LEU A 231 3.82 19.13 -4.40
CA LEU A 231 4.91 19.86 -5.05
C LEU A 231 5.27 21.14 -4.28
N ALA A 232 4.27 21.87 -3.78
CA ALA A 232 4.46 23.06 -2.97
C ALA A 232 5.16 22.76 -1.64
N VAL A 233 4.78 21.67 -0.96
CA VAL A 233 5.45 21.22 0.26
C VAL A 233 6.90 20.88 -0.04
N ARG A 234 7.17 20.02 -1.03
CA ARG A 234 8.53 19.64 -1.43
C ARG A 234 9.39 20.84 -1.81
N PHE A 235 8.82 21.81 -2.52
CA PHE A 235 9.52 23.03 -2.91
C PHE A 235 9.88 23.89 -1.69
N GLN A 236 9.00 23.97 -0.69
CA GLN A 236 9.22 24.80 0.50
C GLN A 236 10.14 24.15 1.54
N THR A 237 10.03 22.84 1.74
CA THR A 237 10.80 22.11 2.76
C THR A 237 12.07 21.46 2.25
N GLY A 238 12.23 21.36 0.92
CA GLY A 238 13.35 20.65 0.29
C GLY A 238 13.28 19.12 0.40
N ASP A 239 12.29 18.58 1.12
CA ASP A 239 12.07 17.15 1.34
C ASP A 239 10.57 16.79 1.32
N GLY A 240 10.25 15.55 0.96
CA GLY A 240 8.90 15.00 0.85
C GLY A 240 8.38 14.27 2.11
N ALA A 241 9.15 14.20 3.19
CA ALA A 241 8.74 13.47 4.40
C ALA A 241 7.43 14.00 5.04
N LEU A 242 7.15 15.31 4.98
CA LEU A 242 5.88 15.89 5.50
C LEU A 242 4.65 15.57 4.65
N VAL A 243 4.82 15.07 3.43
CA VAL A 243 3.69 14.79 2.52
C VAL A 243 2.78 13.72 3.10
N SER A 244 3.32 12.63 3.63
CA SER A 244 2.52 11.54 4.20
C SER A 244 1.73 11.95 5.47
N PRO A 245 2.34 12.64 6.46
CA PRO A 245 1.62 13.25 7.59
C PRO A 245 0.48 14.17 7.16
N LEU A 246 0.74 15.06 6.21
CA LEU A 246 -0.24 16.02 5.73
C LEU A 246 -1.41 15.32 5.03
N LEU A 247 -1.15 14.34 4.18
CA LEU A 247 -2.18 13.52 3.54
C LEU A 247 -3.00 12.73 4.57
N ALA A 248 -2.37 12.18 5.61
CA ALA A 248 -3.08 11.48 6.67
C ALA A 248 -4.01 12.42 7.45
N LEU A 249 -3.56 13.64 7.74
CA LEU A 249 -4.39 14.67 8.38
C LEU A 249 -5.60 15.04 7.49
N ILE A 250 -5.38 15.21 6.18
CA ILE A 250 -6.44 15.49 5.21
C ILE A 250 -7.45 14.33 5.17
N ILE A 251 -6.98 13.08 5.11
CA ILE A 251 -7.84 11.89 5.11
C ILE A 251 -8.68 11.84 6.38
N VAL A 252 -8.05 11.94 7.56
CA VAL A 252 -8.74 11.87 8.86
C VAL A 252 -9.74 13.02 8.99
N GLY A 253 -9.32 14.25 8.66
CA GLY A 253 -10.18 15.43 8.70
C GLY A 253 -11.39 15.29 7.78
N ALA A 254 -11.17 14.85 6.53
CA ALA A 254 -12.26 14.60 5.58
C ALA A 254 -13.26 13.56 6.11
N LEU A 255 -12.78 12.45 6.67
CA LEU A 255 -13.64 11.40 7.22
C LEU A 255 -14.44 11.88 8.45
N LEU A 256 -13.83 12.71 9.32
CA LEU A 256 -14.52 13.30 10.47
C LEU A 256 -15.63 14.27 10.06
N VAL A 257 -15.44 15.03 8.97
CA VAL A 257 -16.44 15.98 8.44
C VAL A 257 -17.57 15.25 7.70
N GLN A 258 -17.27 14.18 6.97
CA GLN A 258 -18.25 13.43 6.16
C GLN A 258 -19.30 12.63 6.98
N ARG A 259 -19.27 12.73 8.30
CA ARG A 259 -20.06 11.96 9.28
C ARG A 259 -21.59 12.02 9.11
N LYS A 260 -22.16 13.05 8.45
CA LYS A 260 -23.62 13.26 8.39
C LYS A 260 -24.39 12.44 7.34
N GLY A 261 -23.76 11.53 6.61
CA GLY A 261 -24.38 10.88 5.43
C GLY A 261 -24.58 9.36 5.44
N ILE A 262 -24.40 8.66 6.57
CA ILE A 262 -24.47 7.18 6.59
C ILE A 262 -25.95 6.73 6.51
N SER A 263 -26.48 6.66 5.28
CA SER A 263 -27.76 6.03 4.95
C SER A 263 -27.77 4.56 5.38
N ARG A 264 -28.96 3.99 5.64
CA ARG A 264 -29.16 2.58 6.03
C ARG A 264 -28.47 1.60 5.06
N ALA A 265 -28.31 1.96 3.79
CA ALA A 265 -27.60 1.17 2.79
C ALA A 265 -26.09 0.96 3.08
N ALA A 266 -25.45 1.84 3.85
CA ALA A 266 -24.06 1.69 4.27
C ALA A 266 -23.88 0.71 5.45
N ARG A 267 -24.95 0.38 6.18
CA ARG A 267 -24.94 -0.66 7.23
C ARG A 267 -24.91 -2.09 6.65
N ASP A 268 -25.47 -2.30 5.46
CA ASP A 268 -25.39 -3.59 4.77
C ASP A 268 -24.00 -3.85 4.17
N ASP A 269 -23.27 -2.81 3.75
CA ASP A 269 -21.89 -3.01 3.28
C ASP A 269 -20.96 -3.44 4.42
N THR A 270 -21.18 -2.99 5.67
CA THR A 270 -20.33 -3.37 6.81
C THR A 270 -20.36 -4.86 7.15
N SER A 271 -21.45 -5.58 6.89
CA SER A 271 -21.49 -7.04 7.12
C SER A 271 -20.56 -7.79 6.16
N SER A 272 -20.43 -7.32 4.91
CA SER A 272 -19.50 -7.89 3.91
C SER A 272 -18.01 -7.69 4.23
N TRP A 273 -17.70 -6.77 5.16
CA TRP A 273 -16.34 -6.48 5.63
C TRP A 273 -15.99 -7.17 6.95
N THR A 274 -16.91 -7.93 7.54
CA THR A 274 -16.62 -8.70 8.75
C THR A 274 -16.03 -10.04 8.33
N LEU A 275 -14.73 -10.22 8.59
CA LEU A 275 -13.98 -11.44 8.25
C LEU A 275 -14.39 -12.67 9.07
N ALA A 276 -15.28 -12.52 10.04
CA ALA A 276 -15.67 -13.58 10.97
C ALA A 276 -16.44 -14.71 10.26
N SER A 277 -15.71 -15.68 9.71
CA SER A 277 -16.08 -17.05 9.95
C SER A 277 -15.86 -17.29 11.43
N ASP A 278 -16.90 -17.64 12.19
CA ASP A 278 -16.74 -18.09 13.56
C ASP A 278 -15.64 -19.16 13.58
N VAL A 279 -14.50 -18.86 14.19
CA VAL A 279 -13.51 -19.88 14.50
C VAL A 279 -14.20 -20.77 15.52
N ARG A 280 -14.84 -21.84 15.03
CA ARG A 280 -15.54 -22.78 15.89
C ARG A 280 -14.46 -23.40 16.78
N PRO A 281 -14.52 -23.19 18.11
CA PRO A 281 -13.60 -23.87 18.99
C PRO A 281 -13.74 -25.38 18.78
N VAL A 282 -12.65 -26.12 18.98
CA VAL A 282 -12.70 -27.59 18.96
C VAL A 282 -13.81 -28.00 19.93
N PRO A 283 -14.85 -28.73 19.47
CA PRO A 283 -15.94 -29.17 20.34
C PRO A 283 -15.34 -29.83 21.59
N PRO A 284 -15.81 -29.48 22.81
CA PRO A 284 -15.25 -30.01 24.05
C PRO A 284 -15.26 -31.56 24.08
N GLU A 285 -16.14 -32.19 23.31
CA GLU A 285 -16.24 -33.64 23.11
C GLU A 285 -15.01 -34.22 22.38
N LEU A 286 -14.42 -33.47 21.45
CA LEU A 286 -13.20 -33.87 20.72
C LEU A 286 -11.92 -33.48 21.47
N ALA A 287 -11.99 -32.57 22.43
CA ALA A 287 -10.82 -32.15 23.21
C ALA A 287 -10.24 -33.29 24.08
N SER A 288 -11.06 -34.28 24.45
CA SER A 288 -10.63 -35.47 25.19
C SER A 288 -10.03 -36.58 24.31
N CYS A 289 -10.22 -36.53 22.99
CA CYS A 289 -9.63 -37.53 22.09
C CYS A 289 -8.10 -37.53 22.20
N TRP A 290 -7.50 -38.72 22.21
CA TRP A 290 -6.06 -38.86 22.39
C TRP A 290 -5.30 -38.24 21.21
N GLU A 291 -5.88 -38.28 20.01
CA GLU A 291 -5.36 -37.67 18.79
C GLU A 291 -5.25 -36.15 18.92
N VAL A 292 -6.30 -35.49 19.44
CA VAL A 292 -6.32 -34.03 19.60
C VAL A 292 -5.35 -33.57 20.69
N ARG A 293 -5.27 -34.31 21.81
CA ARG A 293 -4.27 -34.05 22.85
C ARG A 293 -2.85 -34.29 22.35
N ALA A 294 -2.60 -35.40 21.63
CA ALA A 294 -1.30 -35.73 21.07
C ALA A 294 -0.86 -34.68 20.05
N VAL A 295 -1.76 -34.19 19.18
CA VAL A 295 -1.47 -33.11 18.22
C VAL A 295 -1.17 -31.79 18.93
N ARG A 296 -1.97 -31.41 19.95
CA ARG A 296 -1.74 -30.16 20.69
C ARG A 296 -0.43 -30.19 21.48
N VAL A 297 -0.16 -31.29 22.18
CA VAL A 297 1.07 -31.48 22.95
C VAL A 297 2.28 -31.58 22.01
N SER A 298 2.17 -32.29 20.89
CA SER A 298 3.27 -32.37 19.91
C SER A 298 3.55 -31.02 19.24
N LEU A 299 2.53 -30.23 18.90
CA LEU A 299 2.73 -28.85 18.41
C LEU A 299 3.45 -27.97 19.43
N VAL A 300 3.05 -28.02 20.70
CA VAL A 300 3.71 -27.25 21.78
C VAL A 300 5.12 -27.76 22.02
N ALA A 301 5.34 -29.07 22.04
CA ALA A 301 6.64 -29.68 22.23
C ALA A 301 7.59 -29.37 21.07
N VAL A 302 7.12 -29.44 19.82
CA VAL A 302 7.88 -29.03 18.63
C VAL A 302 8.21 -27.55 18.69
N GLY A 303 7.27 -26.69 19.09
CA GLY A 303 7.51 -25.26 19.28
C GLY A 303 8.57 -24.98 20.34
N ALA A 304 8.49 -25.64 21.50
CA ALA A 304 9.44 -25.50 22.59
C ALA A 304 10.82 -26.05 22.23
N LEU A 305 10.88 -27.21 21.57
CA LEU A 305 12.11 -27.81 21.07
C LEU A 305 12.78 -26.91 20.03
N ALA A 306 12.02 -26.36 19.09
CA ALA A 306 12.51 -25.40 18.12
C ALA A 306 13.13 -24.18 18.82
N LEU A 307 12.45 -23.64 19.85
CA LEU A 307 12.94 -22.50 20.63
C LEU A 307 14.24 -22.80 21.39
N ALA A 308 14.42 -24.04 21.87
CA ALA A 308 15.60 -24.46 22.62
C ALA A 308 16.78 -24.85 21.71
N VAL A 309 16.51 -25.43 20.54
CA VAL A 309 17.54 -25.93 19.61
C VAL A 309 18.06 -24.82 18.69
N PHE A 310 17.21 -23.89 18.25
CA PHE A 310 17.64 -22.81 17.35
C PHE A 310 18.80 -21.96 17.86
N PRO A 311 18.85 -21.55 19.15
CA PRO A 311 19.98 -20.80 19.71
C PRO A 311 21.31 -21.54 19.68
N LEU A 312 21.26 -22.89 19.73
CA LEU A 312 22.45 -23.74 19.83
C LEU A 312 23.04 -24.07 18.46
N VAL A 313 22.23 -24.02 17.39
CA VAL A 313 22.62 -24.44 16.03
C VAL A 313 22.91 -23.26 15.11
N LEU A 314 22.29 -22.11 15.36
CA LEU A 314 22.39 -20.95 14.46
C LEU A 314 23.61 -20.09 14.78
N SER A 315 24.30 -19.64 13.73
CA SER A 315 25.34 -18.61 13.85
C SER A 315 24.74 -17.28 14.31
N THR A 316 25.55 -16.41 14.92
CA THR A 316 25.12 -15.10 15.43
C THR A 316 24.35 -14.28 14.38
N GLY A 317 24.80 -14.30 13.12
CA GLY A 317 24.12 -13.61 12.02
C GLY A 317 22.76 -14.21 11.65
N ALA A 318 22.62 -15.54 11.70
CA ALA A 318 21.34 -16.20 11.49
C ALA A 318 20.38 -15.96 12.65
N MET A 319 20.89 -15.86 13.89
CA MET A 319 20.12 -15.56 15.09
C MET A 319 19.54 -14.14 15.05
N LEU A 320 20.29 -13.15 14.59
CA LEU A 320 19.80 -11.78 14.39
C LEU A 320 18.68 -11.72 13.33
N LYS A 321 18.85 -12.43 12.20
CA LYS A 321 17.81 -12.52 11.16
C LYS A 321 16.56 -13.21 11.67
N LEU A 322 16.71 -14.30 12.42
CA LEU A 322 15.59 -15.02 13.03
C LEU A 322 14.86 -14.14 14.06
N GLY A 323 15.59 -13.36 14.86
CA GLY A 323 15.01 -12.36 15.75
C GLY A 323 14.13 -11.34 15.00
N ALA A 324 14.63 -10.80 13.89
CA ALA A 324 13.84 -9.90 13.04
C ALA A 324 12.58 -10.58 12.47
N VAL A 325 12.67 -11.84 12.04
CA VAL A 325 11.52 -12.62 11.57
C VAL A 325 10.49 -12.81 12.69
N LEU A 326 10.91 -13.14 13.91
CA LEU A 326 10.00 -13.31 15.05
C LEU A 326 9.32 -12.00 15.47
N ILE A 327 10.04 -10.86 15.39
CA ILE A 327 9.45 -9.54 15.63
C ILE A 327 8.34 -9.25 14.61
N VAL A 328 8.60 -9.46 13.31
CA VAL A 328 7.56 -9.26 12.28
C VAL A 328 6.41 -10.26 12.45
N ALA A 329 6.71 -11.50 12.86
CA ALA A 329 5.69 -12.51 13.13
C ALA A 329 4.77 -12.10 14.30
N SER A 330 5.31 -11.50 15.38
CA SER A 330 4.49 -11.03 16.51
C SER A 330 3.54 -9.89 16.10
N VAL A 331 4.00 -8.98 15.23
CA VAL A 331 3.15 -7.96 14.58
C VAL A 331 2.09 -8.60 13.68
N GLY A 332 2.42 -9.70 12.99
CA GLY A 332 1.45 -10.49 12.24
C GLY A 332 0.37 -11.12 13.14
N VAL A 333 0.76 -11.65 14.30
CA VAL A 333 -0.19 -12.21 15.28
C VAL A 333 -1.10 -11.12 15.84
N SER A 334 -0.59 -9.91 16.11
CA SER A 334 -1.43 -8.79 16.58
C SER A 334 -2.47 -8.38 15.53
N LEU A 335 -2.13 -8.46 14.24
CA LEU A 335 -3.07 -8.24 13.15
C LEU A 335 -4.18 -9.29 13.11
N VAL A 336 -3.87 -10.57 13.38
CA VAL A 336 -4.86 -11.66 13.44
C VAL A 336 -5.88 -11.45 14.57
N ILE A 337 -5.46 -10.93 15.72
CA ILE A 337 -6.40 -10.63 16.82
C ILE A 337 -7.44 -9.60 16.36
N LEU A 338 -7.01 -8.53 15.67
CA LEU A 338 -7.93 -7.49 15.23
C LEU A 338 -8.77 -7.92 14.01
N SER A 339 -8.14 -8.53 13.02
CA SER A 339 -8.81 -8.91 11.76
C SER A 339 -9.64 -10.19 11.90
N GLY A 340 -9.17 -11.14 12.70
CA GLY A 340 -9.82 -12.42 12.93
C GLY A 340 -10.88 -12.38 14.02
N TRP A 341 -10.57 -11.82 15.20
CA TRP A 341 -11.50 -11.86 16.34
C TRP A 341 -12.39 -10.62 16.41
N ALA A 342 -11.83 -9.42 16.20
CA ALA A 342 -12.63 -8.20 16.17
C ALA A 342 -13.28 -7.94 14.80
N GLY A 343 -12.91 -8.70 13.75
CA GLY A 343 -13.43 -8.58 12.40
C GLY A 343 -13.08 -7.26 11.70
N GLN A 344 -12.03 -6.55 12.17
CA GLN A 344 -11.63 -5.24 11.66
C GLN A 344 -10.26 -5.27 10.99
N LEU A 345 -10.18 -4.75 9.75
CA LEU A 345 -8.91 -4.59 9.05
C LEU A 345 -8.20 -3.31 9.53
N SER A 346 -7.01 -3.46 10.13
CA SER A 346 -6.09 -2.35 10.46
C SER A 346 -4.76 -2.55 9.75
N LEU A 347 -4.24 -1.47 9.16
CA LEU A 347 -2.92 -1.44 8.53
C LEU A 347 -1.91 -0.60 9.34
N GLY A 348 -2.25 -0.29 10.60
CA GLY A 348 -1.48 0.58 11.49
C GLY A 348 -0.36 -0.07 12.29
N GLN A 349 -0.28 -1.41 12.30
CA GLN A 349 0.51 -2.17 13.29
C GLN A 349 2.00 -1.80 13.29
N MET A 350 2.57 -1.55 12.11
CA MET A 350 3.99 -1.18 11.97
C MET A 350 4.32 0.18 12.61
N ALA A 351 3.37 1.13 12.63
CA ALA A 351 3.60 2.42 13.29
C ALA A 351 3.55 2.30 14.81
N PHE A 352 2.66 1.46 15.35
CA PHE A 352 2.60 1.21 16.80
C PHE A 352 3.87 0.51 17.30
N ALA A 353 4.32 -0.51 16.56
CA ALA A 353 5.58 -1.18 16.82
C ALA A 353 6.78 -0.23 16.67
N GLY A 354 6.78 0.60 15.62
CA GLY A 354 7.81 1.60 15.37
C GLY A 354 7.94 2.63 16.49
N MET A 355 6.82 3.14 17.02
CA MET A 355 6.85 4.04 18.18
C MET A 355 7.42 3.37 19.42
N GLY A 356 6.98 2.14 19.71
CA GLY A 356 7.52 1.40 20.86
C GLY A 356 9.04 1.19 20.72
N GLY A 357 9.51 0.85 19.52
CA GLY A 357 10.93 0.73 19.20
C GLY A 357 11.70 2.04 19.33
N ALA A 358 11.13 3.15 18.86
CA ALA A 358 11.76 4.46 18.95
C ALA A 358 11.91 4.94 20.40
N VAL A 359 10.87 4.81 21.24
CA VAL A 359 10.96 5.14 22.67
C VAL A 359 11.92 4.20 23.40
N PHE A 360 11.94 2.91 23.04
CA PHE A 360 12.92 1.95 23.59
C PHE A 360 14.36 2.36 23.27
N ALA A 361 14.63 2.74 22.02
CA ALA A 361 15.95 3.21 21.59
C ALA A 361 16.35 4.48 22.35
N TRP A 362 15.47 5.48 22.41
CA TRP A 362 15.69 6.71 23.16
C TRP A 362 15.97 6.46 24.65
N ALA A 363 15.17 5.60 25.29
CA ALA A 363 15.33 5.28 26.71
C ALA A 363 16.67 4.57 27.00
N THR A 364 17.09 3.65 26.13
CA THR A 364 18.31 2.87 26.34
C THR A 364 19.58 3.61 25.92
N GLN A 365 19.56 4.37 24.82
CA GLN A 365 20.73 5.04 24.27
C GLN A 365 20.97 6.41 24.91
N ASP A 366 19.96 7.27 24.96
CA ASP A 366 20.16 8.66 25.42
C ASP A 366 20.03 8.79 26.94
N ARG A 367 19.20 7.95 27.55
CA ARG A 367 18.90 8.01 28.99
C ARG A 367 19.52 6.87 29.79
N SER A 368 20.18 5.92 29.12
CA SER A 368 20.81 4.74 29.74
C SER A 368 19.90 4.00 30.73
N ILE A 369 18.59 4.00 30.47
CA ILE A 369 17.59 3.30 31.29
C ILE A 369 17.75 1.80 31.07
N ASP A 370 17.55 1.03 32.14
CA ASP A 370 17.56 -0.44 32.09
C ASP A 370 16.64 -0.97 30.95
N PRO A 371 17.12 -1.91 30.11
CA PRO A 371 16.33 -2.46 29.00
C PRO A 371 14.96 -3.02 29.41
N LEU A 372 14.81 -3.59 30.61
CA LEU A 372 13.53 -4.12 31.08
C LEU A 372 12.51 -2.99 31.30
N LEU A 373 12.94 -1.88 31.89
CA LEU A 373 12.11 -0.69 32.07
C LEU A 373 11.83 0.00 30.73
N ALA A 374 12.81 0.04 29.84
CA ALA A 374 12.66 0.59 28.49
C ALA A 374 11.63 -0.19 27.66
N ILE A 375 11.53 -1.52 27.81
CA ILE A 375 10.46 -2.32 27.17
C ILE A 375 9.09 -1.85 27.65
N GLY A 376 8.92 -1.63 28.96
CA GLY A 376 7.68 -1.12 29.53
C GLY A 376 7.30 0.26 28.99
N LEU A 377 8.28 1.18 28.93
CA LEU A 377 8.09 2.52 28.35
C LEU A 377 7.72 2.47 26.86
N GLY A 378 8.40 1.62 26.08
CA GLY A 378 8.09 1.41 24.67
C GLY A 378 6.68 0.85 24.47
N ALA A 379 6.27 -0.13 25.28
CA ALA A 379 4.91 -0.69 25.24
C ALA A 379 3.84 0.38 25.56
N LEU A 380 4.08 1.20 26.58
CA LEU A 380 3.17 2.31 26.94
C LEU A 380 3.09 3.37 25.84
N ALA A 381 4.21 3.72 25.21
CA ALA A 381 4.23 4.68 24.11
C ALA A 381 3.48 4.15 22.87
N GLY A 382 3.72 2.88 22.51
CA GLY A 382 2.98 2.21 21.43
C GLY A 382 1.47 2.17 21.72
N ALA A 383 1.08 1.85 22.96
CA ALA A 383 -0.32 1.87 23.39
C ALA A 383 -0.93 3.27 23.35
N ALA A 384 -0.20 4.31 23.77
CA ALA A 384 -0.66 5.69 23.73
C ALA A 384 -0.93 6.14 22.29
N ILE A 385 -0.02 5.87 21.35
CA ILE A 385 -0.27 6.15 19.93
C ILE A 385 -1.44 5.33 19.40
N ALA A 386 -1.54 4.05 19.75
CA ALA A 386 -2.67 3.22 19.34
C ALA A 386 -4.01 3.78 19.83
N VAL A 387 -4.07 4.38 21.02
CA VAL A 387 -5.27 5.07 21.52
C VAL A 387 -5.54 6.34 20.73
N VAL A 388 -4.53 7.20 20.52
CA VAL A 388 -4.70 8.45 19.76
C VAL A 388 -5.18 8.17 18.33
N VAL A 389 -4.61 7.17 17.68
CA VAL A 389 -4.99 6.70 16.33
C VAL A 389 -6.34 5.97 16.35
N GLY A 390 -6.60 5.21 17.41
CA GLY A 390 -7.82 4.42 17.61
C GLY A 390 -9.06 5.27 17.85
N LEU A 391 -8.95 6.41 18.53
CA LEU A 391 -10.08 7.27 18.87
C LEU A 391 -10.86 7.80 17.64
N PRO A 392 -10.21 8.36 16.60
CA PRO A 392 -10.87 8.66 15.33
C PRO A 392 -11.43 7.40 14.66
N ALA A 393 -10.66 6.31 14.69
CA ALA A 393 -11.00 5.02 14.09
C ALA A 393 -12.29 4.42 14.67
N LEU A 394 -12.56 4.54 15.98
CA LEU A 394 -13.81 4.08 16.61
C LEU A 394 -15.06 4.75 16.04
N ARG A 395 -14.91 5.97 15.49
CA ARG A 395 -16.01 6.73 14.87
C ARG A 395 -16.25 6.35 13.42
N ILE A 396 -15.37 5.54 12.83
CA ILE A 396 -15.30 5.20 11.41
C ILE A 396 -15.50 3.68 11.26
N ARG A 397 -16.41 3.22 10.40
CA ARG A 397 -16.72 1.78 10.25
C ARG A 397 -16.28 1.23 8.89
N GLY A 398 -15.96 -0.06 8.86
CA GLY A 398 -15.66 -0.83 7.65
C GLY A 398 -14.33 -0.43 6.99
N MET A 399 -14.33 -0.34 5.67
CA MET A 399 -13.18 0.01 4.82
C MET A 399 -12.40 1.27 5.26
N TYR A 400 -13.08 2.28 5.80
CA TYR A 400 -12.48 3.57 6.11
C TYR A 400 -11.52 3.46 7.31
N LEU A 401 -11.70 2.44 8.16
CA LEU A 401 -10.78 2.11 9.25
C LEU A 401 -9.42 1.66 8.71
N ALA A 402 -9.41 0.78 7.70
CA ALA A 402 -8.19 0.30 7.07
C ALA A 402 -7.44 1.44 6.36
N VAL A 403 -8.18 2.32 5.68
CA VAL A 403 -7.62 3.53 5.05
C VAL A 403 -6.98 4.46 6.06
N THR A 404 -7.69 4.74 7.16
CA THR A 404 -7.22 5.66 8.21
C THR A 404 -5.96 5.13 8.88
N THR A 405 -5.96 3.83 9.21
CA THR A 405 -4.81 3.19 9.87
C THR A 405 -3.60 3.08 8.96
N LEU A 406 -3.77 2.84 7.65
CA LEU A 406 -2.65 2.92 6.68
C LEU A 406 -2.10 4.34 6.55
N ALA A 407 -2.99 5.34 6.44
CA ALA A 407 -2.57 6.72 6.31
C ALA A 407 -1.75 7.18 7.51
N LEU A 408 -2.21 6.85 8.71
CA LEU A 408 -1.49 7.12 9.95
C LEU A 408 -0.20 6.32 10.05
N ALA A 409 -0.17 5.08 9.54
CA ALA A 409 1.06 4.28 9.51
C ALA A 409 2.16 4.94 8.66
N LEU A 410 1.81 5.38 7.45
CA LEU A 410 2.72 6.05 6.53
C LEU A 410 3.10 7.45 7.00
N ALA A 411 2.17 8.17 7.63
CA ALA A 411 2.47 9.44 8.29
C ALA A 411 3.50 9.27 9.41
N PHE A 412 3.32 8.25 10.25
CA PHE A 412 4.29 7.96 11.31
C PHE A 412 5.63 7.52 10.73
N SER A 413 5.64 6.62 9.75
CA SER A 413 6.87 6.13 9.13
C SER A 413 7.67 7.25 8.46
N ASN A 414 7.03 8.07 7.63
CA ASN A 414 7.74 9.10 6.87
C ASN A 414 7.93 10.40 7.67
N GLY A 415 7.08 10.68 8.66
CA GLY A 415 7.16 11.91 9.44
C GLY A 415 8.00 11.78 10.71
N VAL A 416 7.74 10.72 11.49
CA VAL A 416 8.38 10.52 12.79
C VAL A 416 9.66 9.69 12.65
N LEU A 417 9.63 8.58 11.90
CA LEU A 417 10.79 7.69 11.80
C LEU A 417 11.84 8.12 10.77
N ASP A 418 11.47 8.91 9.76
CA ASP A 418 12.39 9.33 8.68
C ASP A 418 13.38 10.44 9.09
N ASN A 419 13.57 10.65 10.40
CA ASN A 419 14.68 11.35 11.05
C ASN A 419 14.99 12.80 10.57
N GLY A 420 14.10 13.44 9.81
CA GLY A 420 14.27 14.81 9.33
C GLY A 420 13.64 15.90 10.23
N TYR A 421 12.74 15.53 11.14
CA TYR A 421 11.96 16.49 11.94
C TYR A 421 11.96 16.22 13.45
N VAL A 422 12.56 15.10 13.86
CA VAL A 422 12.40 14.57 15.21
C VAL A 422 13.78 14.22 15.78
N ASP A 423 14.37 15.19 16.48
CA ASP A 423 15.77 15.10 16.95
C ASP A 423 15.98 14.16 18.14
N TRP A 424 14.91 13.63 18.74
CA TRP A 424 15.00 12.76 19.92
C TRP A 424 15.19 11.28 19.58
N ILE A 425 15.10 10.87 18.30
CA ILE A 425 15.33 9.48 17.93
C ILE A 425 16.84 9.27 17.78
N PRO A 426 17.45 8.34 18.54
CA PRO A 426 18.89 8.13 18.46
C PRO A 426 19.35 7.70 17.07
N THR A 427 20.43 8.31 16.59
CA THR A 427 20.96 8.12 15.23
C THR A 427 22.29 7.38 15.20
N ALA A 428 22.91 7.19 16.37
CA ALA A 428 24.18 6.50 16.48
C ALA A 428 24.03 5.03 16.07
N SER A 429 24.96 4.54 15.24
CA SER A 429 25.12 3.11 15.05
C SER A 429 25.44 2.46 16.40
N PHE A 430 25.07 1.19 16.59
CA PHE A 430 25.57 0.38 17.69
C PHE A 430 27.09 0.25 17.54
N ALA A 431 27.85 1.27 17.95
CA ALA A 431 29.28 1.16 18.17
C ALA A 431 29.45 0.14 19.29
N GLY A 432 30.17 -0.93 18.98
CA GLY A 432 30.25 -2.16 19.76
C GLY A 432 30.98 -2.07 21.10
N ASP A 433 30.86 -0.97 21.83
CA ASP A 433 31.36 -0.89 23.20
C ASP A 433 30.27 -1.39 24.14
N ARG A 434 30.21 -2.72 24.26
CA ARG A 434 29.61 -3.33 25.44
C ARG A 434 30.43 -2.88 26.66
N PRO A 435 29.83 -2.30 27.72
CA PRO A 435 30.56 -2.09 28.96
C PRO A 435 31.02 -3.45 29.53
N PRO A 436 32.16 -3.48 30.23
CA PRO A 436 32.81 -4.71 30.72
C PRO A 436 31.94 -5.56 31.65
#